data_AF-A0A961FKZ5-F1
#
_entry.id   AF-A0A961FKZ5-F1
#
_cell.length_a   1.000
_cell.length_b   1.000
_cell.length_c   1.000
_cell.angle_alpha   90.00
_cell.angle_beta   90.00
_cell.angle_gamma   90.00
#
_symmetry.space_group_name_H-M   'P 1'
#
loop_
_entity.id
_entity.type
_entity.pdbx_description
1 polymer ?
#
loop_
_entity_poly.entity_id
_entity_poly.type
_entity_poly.pdbx_seq_one_letter_code
_entity_poly.pdbx_strand_id
1 'polypeptide(L)'
;DEQRRRFLDRIDTPSKNWKFNEADVTERAYWADYMKAYQSAIRATATADCPWYVIPADDKRTMRLLVSACILKEMQKLNLAFPKLPPEQLANLAHCRELLEKEP
;
A
#
# COMPACT_ATOMS: atom_id res chain seq x y z
N ASP A 1 7.99 5.13 21.00
CA ASP A 1 8.65 6.46 20.92
C ASP A 1 8.58 7.16 19.57
N GLU A 2 8.58 6.42 18.45
CA GLU A 2 8.64 7.00 17.10
C GLU A 2 7.51 8.00 16.76
N GLN A 3 6.26 7.74 17.18
CA GLN A 3 5.14 8.68 16.95
C GLN A 3 5.41 10.05 17.61
N ARG A 4 5.94 10.08 18.84
CA ARG A 4 6.30 11.34 19.53
C ARG A 4 7.32 12.13 18.72
N ARG A 5 8.37 11.46 18.24
CA ARG A 5 9.42 12.06 17.43
C ARG A 5 8.85 12.68 16.14
N ARG A 6 7.94 11.98 15.47
CA ARG A 6 7.27 12.46 14.26
C ARG A 6 6.34 13.66 14.51
N PHE A 7 5.69 13.74 15.68
CA PHE A 7 4.88 14.89 16.04
C PHE A 7 5.74 16.13 16.28
N LEU A 8 6.84 15.99 17.02
CA LEU A 8 7.80 17.08 17.21
C LEU A 8 8.35 17.59 15.86
N ASP A 9 8.81 16.70 14.98
CA ASP A 9 9.26 17.07 13.62
C ASP A 9 8.19 17.82 12.81
N ARG A 10 6.91 17.47 12.99
CA ARG A 10 5.80 18.19 12.32
C ARG A 10 5.57 19.58 12.88
N ILE A 11 5.69 19.76 14.20
CA ILE A 11 5.55 21.05 14.89
C ILE A 11 6.72 21.97 14.52
N ASP A 12 7.92 21.40 14.45
CA ASP A 12 9.16 22.14 14.20
C ASP A 12 9.38 22.48 12.72
N THR A 13 8.61 21.88 11.79
CA THR A 13 8.71 22.13 10.35
C THR A 13 7.54 23.00 9.86
N PRO A 14 7.70 24.33 9.62
CA PRO A 14 6.60 25.22 9.29
C PRO A 14 5.72 24.78 8.11
N SER A 15 6.32 24.15 7.09
CA SER A 15 5.60 23.64 5.91
C SER A 15 4.69 22.43 6.20
N LYS A 16 4.82 21.80 7.37
CA LYS A 16 4.01 20.66 7.82
C LYS A 16 2.92 21.06 8.84
N ASN A 17 3.03 22.24 9.45
CA ASN A 17 2.17 22.67 10.56
C ASN A 17 0.68 22.65 10.21
N TRP A 18 0.31 23.02 8.98
CA TRP A 18 -1.09 23.05 8.53
C TRP A 18 -1.80 21.69 8.57
N LYS A 19 -1.04 20.58 8.58
CA LYS A 19 -1.59 19.20 8.68
C LYS A 19 -1.61 18.67 10.11
N PHE A 20 -1.02 19.39 11.06
CA PHE A 20 -0.93 18.94 12.44
C PHE A 20 -2.24 19.26 13.17
N ASN A 21 -2.80 18.29 13.87
CA ASN A 21 -3.98 18.48 14.69
C ASN A 21 -3.60 18.33 16.16
N GLU A 22 -4.01 19.29 17.00
CA GLU A 22 -3.79 19.22 18.44
C GLU A 22 -4.43 17.98 19.07
N ALA A 23 -5.56 17.51 18.52
CA ALA A 23 -6.25 16.31 18.98
C ALA A 23 -5.35 15.08 18.92
N ASP A 24 -4.40 15.01 17.97
CA ASP A 24 -3.45 13.89 17.86
C ASP A 24 -2.61 13.70 19.14
N VAL A 25 -2.36 14.78 19.89
CA VAL A 25 -1.62 14.74 21.16
C VAL A 25 -2.51 14.22 22.28
N THR A 26 -3.77 14.64 22.31
CA THR A 26 -4.77 14.16 23.29
C THR A 26 -5.04 12.67 23.10
N GLU A 27 -5.22 12.23 21.85
CA GLU A 27 -5.48 10.83 21.51
C GLU A 27 -4.32 9.90 21.92
N ARG A 28 -3.09 10.43 21.94
CA ARG A 28 -1.92 9.68 22.39
C ARG A 28 -2.02 9.24 23.86
N ALA A 29 -2.79 9.94 24.70
CA ALA A 29 -3.01 9.53 26.08
C ALA A 29 -3.78 8.18 26.16
N TYR A 30 -4.62 7.89 25.17
CA TYR A 30 -5.41 6.66 25.07
C TYR A 30 -4.67 5.51 24.35
N TRP A 31 -3.34 5.58 24.26
CA TRP A 31 -2.54 4.56 23.56
C TRP A 31 -2.87 3.12 24.00
N ALA A 32 -3.00 2.89 25.31
CA ALA A 32 -3.32 1.58 25.85
C ALA A 32 -4.70 1.09 25.40
N ASP A 33 -5.69 1.98 25.39
CA ASP A 33 -7.05 1.65 24.97
C ASP A 33 -7.12 1.36 23.47
N TYR A 34 -6.43 2.15 22.65
CA TYR A 34 -6.27 1.87 21.23
C TYR A 34 -5.61 0.52 20.97
N MET A 35 -4.52 0.19 21.67
CA MET A 35 -3.85 -1.10 21.51
C MET A 35 -4.78 -2.26 21.88
N LYS A 36 -5.57 -2.13 22.95
CA LYS A 36 -6.58 -3.12 23.33
C LYS A 36 -7.66 -3.28 22.26
N ALA A 37 -8.17 -2.16 21.73
CA ALA A 37 -9.17 -2.17 20.67
C ALA A 37 -8.66 -2.84 19.38
N TYR A 38 -7.45 -2.47 18.92
CA TYR A 38 -6.81 -3.09 17.75
C TYR A 38 -6.60 -4.59 17.94
N GLN A 39 -6.08 -5.02 19.09
CA GLN A 39 -5.88 -6.44 19.37
C GLN A 39 -7.21 -7.20 19.36
N SER A 40 -8.26 -6.64 19.96
CA SER A 40 -9.59 -7.25 19.96
C SER A 40 -10.16 -7.37 18.54
N ALA A 41 -10.10 -6.31 17.75
CA ALA A 41 -10.58 -6.29 16.37
C ALA A 41 -9.84 -7.32 15.51
N ILE A 42 -8.51 -7.34 15.56
CA ILE A 42 -7.68 -8.27 14.77
C ILE A 42 -7.98 -9.71 15.18
N ARG A 43 -8.00 -10.02 16.48
CA ARG A 43 -8.30 -11.39 16.96
C ARG A 43 -9.67 -11.88 16.54
N ALA A 44 -10.67 -10.99 16.51
CA ALA A 44 -12.03 -11.35 16.14
C ALA A 44 -12.26 -11.45 14.64
N THR A 45 -11.44 -10.80 13.81
CA THR A 45 -11.73 -10.62 12.37
C THR A 45 -10.66 -11.14 11.42
N ALA A 46 -9.48 -11.53 11.92
CA ALA A 46 -8.45 -12.16 11.09
C ALA A 46 -8.83 -13.60 10.77
N THR A 47 -9.34 -13.83 9.56
CA THR A 47 -9.67 -15.17 9.05
C THR A 47 -8.64 -15.61 8.00
N ALA A 48 -8.67 -16.88 7.62
CA ALA A 48 -7.80 -17.41 6.56
C ALA A 48 -8.07 -16.74 5.20
N ASP A 49 -9.34 -16.45 4.91
CA ASP A 49 -9.77 -15.83 3.64
C ASP A 49 -9.63 -14.30 3.66
N CYS A 50 -9.61 -13.66 4.83
CA CYS A 50 -9.46 -12.22 5.01
C CYS A 50 -8.40 -11.92 6.09
N PRO A 51 -7.11 -12.14 5.78
CA PRO A 51 -6.05 -12.01 6.78
C PRO A 51 -5.73 -10.55 7.12
N TRP A 52 -5.45 -10.29 8.39
CA TRP A 52 -4.78 -9.06 8.83
C TRP A 52 -3.26 -9.24 8.80
N TYR A 53 -2.53 -8.21 8.37
CA TYR A 53 -1.06 -8.15 8.44
C TYR A 53 -0.64 -7.03 9.38
N VAL A 54 0.11 -7.36 10.45
CA VAL A 54 0.68 -6.37 11.37
C VAL A 54 2.08 -6.00 10.86
N ILE A 55 2.22 -4.79 10.30
CA ILE A 55 3.46 -4.33 9.66
C ILE A 55 4.18 -3.32 10.56
N PRO A 56 5.49 -3.48 10.84
CA PRO A 56 6.26 -2.47 11.57
C PRO A 56 6.34 -1.17 10.76
N ALA A 57 5.95 -0.05 11.39
CA ALA A 57 5.74 1.23 10.71
C ALA A 57 6.78 2.32 11.06
N ASP A 58 7.80 1.98 11.85
CA ASP A 58 8.80 2.93 12.33
C ASP A 58 9.77 3.37 11.22
N ASP A 59 10.22 2.43 10.37
CA ASP A 59 10.94 2.75 9.14
C ASP A 59 9.99 2.75 7.93
N LYS A 60 9.84 3.92 7.29
CA LYS A 60 8.92 4.08 6.16
C LYS A 60 9.32 3.24 4.95
N ARG A 61 10.62 3.04 4.71
CA ARG A 61 11.07 2.29 3.53
C ARG A 61 10.74 0.80 3.68
N THR A 62 11.06 0.22 4.83
CA THR A 62 10.77 -1.17 5.17
C THR A 62 9.27 -1.42 5.21
N MET A 63 8.49 -0.54 5.86
CA MET A 63 7.03 -0.65 5.89
C MET A 63 6.43 -0.69 4.48
N ARG A 64 6.86 0.22 3.59
CA ARG A 64 6.39 0.23 2.19
C ARG A 64 6.77 -1.05 1.45
N LEU A 65 8.00 -1.54 1.64
CA LEU A 65 8.46 -2.79 1.04
C LEU A 65 7.58 -3.97 1.49
N LEU A 66 7.31 -4.08 2.79
CA LEU A 66 6.51 -5.16 3.36
C LEU A 66 5.05 -5.11 2.88
N VAL A 67 4.43 -3.93 2.85
CA VAL A 67 3.07 -3.76 2.31
C VAL A 67 3.01 -4.18 0.84
N SER A 68 3.95 -3.72 0.01
CA SER A 68 4.02 -4.12 -1.39
C SER A 68 4.22 -5.63 -1.56
N ALA A 69 5.05 -6.25 -0.72
CA ALA A 69 5.27 -7.70 -0.75
C ALA A 69 4.01 -8.50 -0.36
N CYS A 70 3.25 -8.03 0.65
CA CYS A 70 1.97 -8.63 1.03
C CYS A 70 0.97 -8.59 -0.14
N ILE A 71 0.80 -7.42 -0.78
CA ILE A 71 -0.10 -7.27 -1.92
C ILE A 71 0.34 -8.16 -3.08
N LEU A 72 1.63 -8.14 -3.43
CA LEU A 72 2.18 -8.96 -4.51
C LEU A 72 1.92 -10.45 -4.27
N LYS A 73 2.15 -10.93 -3.04
CA LYS A 73 1.90 -12.32 -2.66
C LYS A 73 0.44 -12.73 -2.89
N GLU A 74 -0.52 -11.88 -2.52
CA GLU A 74 -1.93 -12.17 -2.72
C GLU A 74 -2.33 -12.09 -4.20
N MET A 75 -1.83 -11.10 -4.94
CA MET A 75 -2.06 -10.99 -6.39
C MET A 75 -1.50 -12.18 -7.18
N GLN A 76 -0.36 -12.74 -6.77
CA GLN A 76 0.25 -13.91 -7.41
C GLN A 76 -0.64 -15.16 -7.32
N LYS A 77 -1.49 -15.28 -6.29
CA LYS A 77 -2.42 -16.42 -6.16
C LYS A 77 -3.53 -16.40 -7.22
N LEU A 78 -3.81 -15.25 -7.81
CA LEU A 78 -4.87 -15.09 -8.81
C LEU A 78 -4.49 -15.63 -10.20
N ASN A 79 -3.22 -16.04 -10.40
CA ASN A 79 -2.70 -16.55 -11.66
C ASN A 79 -3.05 -15.66 -12.87
N LEU A 80 -2.89 -14.34 -12.70
CA LEU A 80 -3.19 -13.37 -13.74
C LEU A 80 -2.21 -13.50 -14.90
N ALA A 81 -2.74 -13.54 -16.12
CA ALA A 81 -1.96 -13.54 -17.35
C ALA A 81 -2.55 -12.52 -18.32
N PHE A 82 -1.70 -11.92 -19.15
CA PHE A 82 -2.18 -11.15 -20.29
C PHE A 82 -2.93 -12.07 -21.26
N PRO A 83 -3.96 -11.56 -21.95
CA PRO A 83 -4.68 -12.33 -22.95
C PRO A 83 -3.72 -12.75 -24.06
N LYS A 84 -3.82 -14.01 -24.49
CA LYS A 84 -3.10 -14.51 -25.67
C LYS A 84 -3.88 -14.12 -26.91
N LEU A 85 -3.23 -13.41 -27.83
CA LEU A 85 -3.83 -13.06 -29.12
C LEU A 85 -3.82 -14.29 -30.05
N PRO A 86 -4.91 -14.60 -30.77
CA PRO A 86 -4.91 -15.60 -31.82
C PRO A 86 -3.94 -15.21 -32.95
N PRO A 87 -3.42 -16.18 -33.72
CA PRO A 87 -2.44 -15.94 -34.78
C PRO A 87 -2.88 -14.89 -35.81
N GLU A 88 -4.18 -14.83 -36.11
CA GLU A 88 -4.78 -13.85 -37.02
C GLU A 88 -4.60 -12.41 -36.52
N GLN A 89 -4.85 -12.17 -35.23
CA GLN A 89 -4.67 -10.83 -34.64
C GLN A 89 -3.19 -10.43 -34.60
N LEU A 90 -2.28 -11.39 -34.37
CA LEU A 90 -0.84 -11.14 -34.44
C LEU A 90 -0.39 -10.78 -35.86
N ALA A 91 -0.93 -11.47 -36.87
CA ALA A 91 -0.67 -11.16 -38.27
C ALA A 91 -1.20 -9.76 -38.65
N ASN A 92 -2.39 -9.40 -38.18
CA ASN A 92 -2.97 -8.07 -38.39
C ASN A 92 -2.11 -6.97 -37.76
N LEU A 93 -1.60 -7.18 -36.55
CA LEU A 93 -0.69 -6.23 -35.91
C LEU A 93 0.62 -6.05 -36.70
N ALA A 94 1.19 -7.15 -37.20
CA ALA A 94 2.38 -7.09 -38.06
C ALA A 94 2.10 -6.32 -39.35
N HIS A 95 0.94 -6.55 -39.98
CA HIS A 95 0.53 -5.82 -41.16
C HIS A 95 0.33 -4.31 -40.90
N CYS A 96 -0.35 -3.95 -39.81
CA CYS A 96 -0.49 -2.54 -39.41
C CYS A 96 0.85 -1.86 -39.17
N ARG A 97 1.83 -2.56 -38.57
CA ARG A 97 3.18 -2.06 -38.36
C ARG A 97 3.89 -1.74 -39.69
N GLU A 98 3.82 -2.63 -40.66
CA GLU A 98 4.42 -2.41 -41.98
C GLU A 98 3.81 -1.22 -42.72
N LEU A 99 2.50 -0.98 -42.57
CA LEU A 99 1.84 0.18 -43.18
C LEU A 99 2.35 1.49 -42.58
N LEU A 100 2.44 1.57 -41.24
CA LEU A 100 2.93 2.76 -40.53
C LEU A 100 4.40 3.04 -40.80
N GLU A 101 5.25 2.02 -40.93
CA GLU A 101 6.68 2.20 -41.27
C GLU A 101 6.91 2.70 -42.71
N LYS A 102 5.90 2.59 -43.58
CA LYS A 102 5.93 3.07 -44.97
C LYS A 102 5.27 4.44 -45.16
N GLU A 103 4.71 5.02 -44.10
CA GLU A 103 4.23 6.40 -44.16
C GLU A 103 5.42 7.38 -44.25
N PRO A 104 5.33 8.42 -45.11
CA PRO A 104 6.41 9.36 -45.38
C PRO A 104 6.72 10.34 -44.23
#